data_AF-A0A3D2YSY3-F1
#
_entry.id   AF-A0A3D2YSY3-F1
#
_cell.length_a   1.000
_cell.length_b   1.000
_cell.length_c   1.000
_cell.angle_alpha   90.00
_cell.angle_beta   90.00
_cell.angle_gamma   90.00
#
_symmetry.space_group_name_H-M   'P 1'
#
loop_
_entity.id
_entity.type
_entity.pdbx_description
1 polymer ?
#
loop_
_entity_poly.entity_id
_entity_poly.type
_entity_poly.pdbx_seq_one_letter_code
_entity_poly.pdbx_strand_id
1 'polypeptide(L)'
;MFLLSVVTLVLLGAANGSGNPSASEVAIAPHKYSLLRWELAHFSDKWVEKFQDILPWNSEPSREERIALAQEFFELGGQIRDLEKRLAAEGDDGGLADEIADLRERRREIQPRVEETLESEISSVLVEEGFSSRIGVIFPPVDTVYARSPGVLVRSPRDQIVQTSTTLLKPGIDDAERERLEELVFQEEDVSAIIVNTGGVATYPSVVSDSGSLHGALVITAHEWLHHWLFFQPLGQHFWDNADMTTINETVATIGGEIIGDRALEAMTGEVIHREPASEGPVDPDRFDFTAAMRETRTQAEALLAEGKIEEAESYMEGRREYLDENGYFIRKLNQAFFAFHGSYATGPASVSPIGGQLDEVHAGTDTIGEFLKTVAEFDRTEDLAEYLGLP
;
A
#
# COMPACT_ATOMS: atom_id res chain seq x y z
N MET A 1 -2.07 -33.16 -1.09
CA MET A 1 -2.18 -32.91 0.37
C MET A 1 -0.85 -32.51 1.04
N PHE A 2 0.23 -32.30 0.28
CA PHE A 2 1.50 -31.70 0.76
C PHE A 2 1.75 -30.30 0.16
N LEU A 3 0.91 -29.85 -0.80
CA LEU A 3 0.91 -28.50 -1.38
C LEU A 3 -0.03 -27.51 -0.67
N LEU A 4 -0.90 -28.02 0.23
CA LEU A 4 -1.88 -27.23 0.98
C LEU A 4 -1.31 -26.66 2.28
N SER A 5 -0.02 -26.89 2.55
CA SER A 5 0.65 -26.64 3.82
C SER A 5 1.83 -25.66 3.71
N VAL A 6 2.03 -25.03 2.56
CA VAL A 6 3.09 -24.02 2.34
C VAL A 6 2.55 -22.62 2.07
N VAL A 7 1.25 -22.47 1.80
CA VAL A 7 0.59 -21.15 1.65
C VAL A 7 -0.45 -21.00 2.75
N THR A 8 0.03 -20.83 3.96
CA THR A 8 -0.73 -20.23 5.06
C THR A 8 0.24 -19.20 5.61
N LEU A 9 0.25 -18.01 5.01
CA LEU A 9 1.22 -16.97 5.33
C LEU A 9 0.77 -16.30 6.62
N VAL A 10 1.17 -16.91 7.71
CA VAL A 10 0.82 -16.49 9.05
C VAL A 10 1.76 -15.37 9.47
N LEU A 11 1.34 -14.11 9.26
CA LEU A 11 1.83 -12.98 10.06
C LEU A 11 1.23 -13.09 11.47
N LEU A 12 1.81 -13.96 12.30
CA LEU A 12 1.58 -13.96 13.75
C LEU A 12 2.73 -13.21 14.43
N GLY A 13 2.52 -11.90 14.61
CA GLY A 13 3.10 -11.22 15.75
C GLY A 13 2.48 -11.79 17.03
N ALA A 14 3.34 -12.23 17.94
CA ALA A 14 2.98 -12.95 19.16
C ALA A 14 1.98 -12.19 20.05
N ALA A 15 0.99 -12.91 20.57
CA ALA A 15 0.23 -12.49 21.75
C ALA A 15 0.13 -13.66 22.73
N ASN A 16 1.19 -13.86 23.51
CA ASN A 16 1.08 -14.53 24.81
C ASN A 16 0.50 -13.49 25.79
N GLY A 17 -0.81 -13.54 26.01
CA GLY A 17 -1.51 -12.69 26.98
C GLY A 17 -2.59 -13.47 27.71
N SER A 18 -2.26 -14.02 28.88
CA SER A 18 -3.22 -14.65 29.79
C SER A 18 -3.80 -13.60 30.75
N GLY A 19 -4.55 -12.65 30.19
CA GLY A 19 -5.25 -11.59 30.92
C GLY A 19 -6.70 -11.44 30.44
N ASN A 20 -7.54 -10.79 31.24
CA ASN A 20 -8.82 -10.28 30.74
C ASN A 20 -8.51 -9.23 29.65
N PRO A 21 -9.23 -9.24 28.52
CA PRO A 21 -8.96 -8.30 27.45
C PRO A 21 -9.21 -6.85 27.90
N SER A 22 -8.36 -5.91 27.48
CA SER A 22 -8.55 -4.48 27.74
C SER A 22 -9.81 -3.95 27.04
N ALA A 23 -10.32 -2.76 27.39
CA ALA A 23 -11.50 -2.24 26.69
C ALA A 23 -11.14 -1.87 25.24
N SER A 24 -9.91 -1.44 24.97
CA SER A 24 -9.37 -1.21 23.62
C SER A 24 -9.40 -2.51 22.81
N GLU A 25 -8.94 -3.62 23.36
CA GLU A 25 -8.97 -4.94 22.70
C GLU A 25 -10.39 -5.41 22.40
N VAL A 26 -11.31 -5.25 23.36
CA VAL A 26 -12.72 -5.60 23.19
C VAL A 26 -13.39 -4.72 22.13
N ALA A 27 -13.07 -3.43 22.09
CA ALA A 27 -13.63 -2.48 21.12
C ALA A 27 -13.07 -2.70 19.70
N ILE A 28 -11.81 -3.11 19.58
CA ILE A 28 -11.15 -3.38 18.29
C ILE A 28 -11.53 -4.76 17.75
N ALA A 29 -11.78 -5.76 18.61
CA ALA A 29 -12.03 -7.14 18.19
C ALA A 29 -13.11 -7.32 17.09
N PRO A 30 -14.28 -6.62 17.13
CA PRO A 30 -15.27 -6.70 16.06
C PRO A 30 -14.78 -6.17 14.71
N HIS A 31 -13.79 -5.28 14.74
CA HIS A 31 -13.22 -4.61 13.58
C HIS A 31 -12.00 -5.32 13.02
N LYS A 32 -11.42 -6.31 13.71
CA LYS A 32 -10.26 -7.05 13.21
C LYS A 32 -10.55 -7.72 11.87
N TYR A 33 -9.62 -7.54 10.92
CA TYR A 33 -9.63 -8.22 9.64
C TYR A 33 -8.98 -9.60 9.79
N SER A 34 -9.55 -10.62 9.13
CA SER A 34 -9.04 -11.99 9.20
C SER A 34 -8.41 -12.38 7.87
N LEU A 35 -7.07 -12.41 7.84
CA LEU A 35 -6.31 -12.82 6.66
C LEU A 35 -6.60 -14.28 6.28
N LEU A 36 -6.63 -15.19 7.25
CA LEU A 36 -6.94 -16.60 7.00
C LEU A 36 -8.32 -16.79 6.34
N ARG A 37 -9.34 -16.06 6.82
CA ARG A 37 -10.67 -16.12 6.22
C ARG A 37 -10.65 -15.55 4.80
N TRP A 38 -9.91 -14.46 4.58
CA TRP A 38 -9.74 -13.85 3.28
C TRP A 38 -9.06 -14.80 2.28
N GLU A 39 -7.90 -15.34 2.63
CA GLU A 39 -7.12 -16.27 1.80
C GLU A 39 -7.95 -17.51 1.45
N LEU A 40 -8.61 -18.13 2.44
CA LEU A 40 -9.44 -19.31 2.18
C LEU A 40 -10.62 -19.03 1.25
N ALA A 41 -11.22 -17.84 1.31
CA ALA A 41 -12.37 -17.48 0.49
C ALA A 41 -11.99 -17.14 -0.95
N HIS A 42 -10.83 -16.52 -1.17
CA HIS A 42 -10.45 -16.03 -2.50
C HIS A 42 -9.48 -16.95 -3.23
N PHE A 43 -8.66 -17.72 -2.50
CA PHE A 43 -7.74 -18.67 -3.12
C PHE A 43 -8.49 -19.82 -3.81
N SER A 44 -9.51 -20.42 -3.18
CA SER A 44 -10.24 -21.53 -3.81
C SER A 44 -11.03 -21.09 -5.04
N ASP A 45 -11.75 -20.00 -4.91
CA ASP A 45 -12.75 -19.59 -5.90
C ASP A 45 -12.04 -19.07 -7.16
N LYS A 46 -10.99 -18.27 -6.97
CA LYS A 46 -10.20 -17.72 -8.08
C LYS A 46 -9.42 -18.78 -8.84
N TRP A 47 -8.79 -19.73 -8.15
CA TRP A 47 -8.06 -20.80 -8.83
C TRP A 47 -9.00 -21.77 -9.53
N VAL A 48 -10.20 -22.03 -8.98
CA VAL A 48 -11.23 -22.82 -9.67
C VAL A 48 -11.69 -22.15 -10.97
N GLU A 49 -11.90 -20.83 -10.98
CA GLU A 49 -12.22 -20.06 -12.20
C GLU A 49 -11.06 -20.09 -13.20
N LYS A 50 -9.82 -19.82 -12.75
CA LYS A 50 -8.60 -19.88 -13.59
C LYS A 50 -8.40 -21.26 -14.23
N PHE A 51 -8.74 -22.35 -13.54
CA PHE A 51 -8.70 -23.70 -14.11
C PHE A 51 -9.83 -23.99 -15.12
N GLN A 52 -10.98 -23.32 -15.00
CA GLN A 52 -12.07 -23.44 -15.97
C GLN A 52 -11.77 -22.68 -17.26
N ASP A 53 -11.08 -21.54 -17.17
CA ASP A 53 -10.71 -20.74 -18.35
C ASP A 53 -9.59 -21.36 -19.20
N ILE A 54 -8.78 -22.25 -18.63
CA ILE A 54 -7.80 -23.08 -19.36
C ILE A 54 -8.50 -24.13 -20.27
N LEU A 55 -9.82 -24.31 -20.18
CA LEU A 55 -10.54 -25.27 -21.03
C LEU A 55 -10.65 -24.76 -22.47
N PRO A 56 -10.35 -25.61 -23.48
CA PRO A 56 -10.17 -25.23 -24.89
C PRO A 56 -11.45 -24.79 -25.63
N TRP A 57 -12.56 -24.60 -24.91
CA TRP A 57 -13.88 -24.26 -25.45
C TRP A 57 -14.24 -22.79 -25.22
N ASN A 58 -13.48 -22.06 -24.39
CA ASN A 58 -13.61 -20.62 -24.23
C ASN A 58 -12.71 -19.92 -25.25
N SER A 59 -13.29 -19.03 -26.05
CA SER A 59 -12.48 -18.15 -26.90
C SER A 59 -12.01 -17.00 -26.03
N GLU A 60 -10.72 -16.93 -25.70
CA GLU A 60 -10.17 -15.79 -24.98
C GLU A 60 -10.44 -14.50 -25.78
N PRO A 61 -10.96 -13.43 -25.13
CA PRO A 61 -11.10 -12.14 -25.78
C PRO A 61 -9.73 -11.64 -26.27
N SER A 62 -9.74 -10.83 -27.32
CA SER A 62 -8.52 -10.18 -27.80
C SER A 62 -7.88 -9.32 -26.71
N ARG A 63 -6.56 -9.09 -26.78
CA ARG A 63 -5.85 -8.20 -25.84
C ARG A 63 -6.48 -6.81 -25.77
N GLU A 64 -6.94 -6.27 -26.92
CA GLU A 64 -7.64 -4.98 -26.99
C GLU A 64 -8.95 -4.99 -26.21
N GLU A 65 -9.78 -6.04 -26.36
CA GLU A 65 -11.03 -6.19 -25.60
C GLU A 65 -10.78 -6.34 -24.09
N ARG A 66 -9.74 -7.09 -23.71
CA ARG A 66 -9.34 -7.25 -22.30
C ARG A 66 -8.93 -5.91 -21.66
N ILE A 67 -8.13 -5.11 -22.36
CA ILE A 67 -7.71 -3.78 -21.91
C ILE A 67 -8.91 -2.83 -21.80
N ALA A 68 -9.83 -2.86 -22.77
CA ALA A 68 -11.05 -2.05 -22.73
C ALA A 68 -11.92 -2.38 -21.51
N LEU A 69 -12.06 -3.66 -21.15
CA LEU A 69 -12.76 -4.07 -19.93
C LEU A 69 -12.08 -3.57 -18.66
N ALA A 70 -10.74 -3.58 -18.62
CA ALA A 70 -9.99 -3.04 -17.49
C ALA A 70 -10.24 -1.53 -17.32
N GLN A 71 -10.22 -0.76 -18.41
CA GLN A 71 -10.55 0.66 -18.39
C GLN A 71 -11.99 0.90 -17.91
N GLU A 72 -12.96 0.16 -18.47
CA GLU A 72 -14.38 0.21 -18.06
C GLU A 72 -14.53 -0.01 -16.54
N PHE A 73 -13.86 -1.00 -15.97
CA PHE A 73 -13.96 -1.33 -14.54
C PHE A 73 -13.54 -0.19 -13.60
N PHE A 74 -12.45 0.52 -13.93
CA PHE A 74 -11.98 1.64 -13.11
C PHE A 74 -12.79 2.91 -13.36
N GLU A 75 -13.28 3.13 -14.59
CA GLU A 75 -14.23 4.21 -14.90
C GLU A 75 -15.55 4.05 -14.14
N LEU A 76 -16.12 2.84 -14.13
CA LEU A 76 -17.31 2.50 -13.34
C LEU A 76 -17.09 2.78 -11.85
N GLY A 77 -15.90 2.47 -11.33
CA GLY A 77 -15.52 2.80 -9.95
C GLY A 77 -15.56 4.31 -9.68
N GLY A 78 -15.07 5.13 -10.60
CA GLY A 78 -15.16 6.59 -10.53
C GLY A 78 -16.59 7.10 -10.53
N GLN A 79 -17.41 6.61 -11.47
CA GLN A 79 -18.82 6.99 -11.58
C GLN A 79 -19.62 6.64 -10.32
N ILE A 80 -19.42 5.44 -9.76
CA ILE A 80 -20.06 5.02 -8.52
C ILE A 80 -19.73 5.99 -7.37
N ARG A 81 -18.46 6.40 -7.22
CA ARG A 81 -18.06 7.34 -6.15
C ARG A 81 -18.71 8.71 -6.32
N ASP A 82 -18.77 9.22 -7.54
CA ASP A 82 -19.39 10.52 -7.82
C ASP A 82 -20.90 10.49 -7.54
N LEU A 83 -21.57 9.40 -7.93
CA LEU A 83 -22.99 9.20 -7.64
C LEU A 83 -23.26 9.03 -6.14
N GLU A 84 -22.42 8.28 -5.41
CA GLU A 84 -22.52 8.14 -3.95
C GLU A 84 -22.39 9.49 -3.23
N LYS A 85 -21.45 10.33 -3.68
CA LYS A 85 -21.27 11.69 -3.13
C LYS A 85 -22.49 12.56 -3.36
N ARG A 86 -23.09 12.50 -4.56
CA ARG A 86 -24.33 13.21 -4.90
C ARG A 86 -25.51 12.70 -4.07
N LEU A 87 -25.68 11.39 -3.97
CA LEU A 87 -26.72 10.75 -3.16
C LEU A 87 -26.63 11.19 -1.68
N ALA A 88 -25.41 11.27 -1.13
CA ALA A 88 -25.20 11.72 0.24
C ALA A 88 -25.54 13.22 0.45
N ALA A 89 -25.32 14.06 -0.56
CA ALA A 89 -25.53 15.51 -0.48
C ALA A 89 -26.97 15.93 -0.80
N GLU A 90 -27.59 15.30 -1.80
CA GLU A 90 -28.87 15.72 -2.41
C GLU A 90 -30.03 14.77 -2.04
N GLY A 91 -29.72 13.58 -1.51
CA GLY A 91 -30.70 12.51 -1.33
C GLY A 91 -30.97 11.74 -2.63
N ASP A 92 -31.88 10.78 -2.56
CA ASP A 92 -32.22 9.94 -3.72
C ASP A 92 -33.26 10.64 -4.62
N ASP A 93 -32.80 11.61 -5.41
CA ASP A 93 -33.62 12.29 -6.41
C ASP A 93 -33.41 11.64 -7.79
N GLY A 94 -34.39 10.84 -8.24
CA GLY A 94 -34.40 10.30 -9.60
C GLY A 94 -33.76 8.91 -9.81
N GLY A 95 -33.60 8.10 -8.75
CA GLY A 95 -33.16 6.70 -8.89
C GLY A 95 -31.64 6.52 -8.92
N LEU A 96 -30.90 7.42 -8.27
CA LEU A 96 -29.43 7.32 -8.14
C LEU A 96 -29.03 6.03 -7.45
N ALA A 97 -29.81 5.58 -6.46
CA ALA A 97 -29.55 4.32 -5.77
C ALA A 97 -29.62 3.10 -6.71
N ASP A 98 -30.57 3.08 -7.64
CA ASP A 98 -30.72 2.01 -8.64
C ASP A 98 -29.59 2.05 -9.66
N GLU A 99 -29.22 3.24 -10.15
CA GLU A 99 -28.09 3.43 -11.06
C GLU A 99 -26.77 2.95 -10.43
N ILE A 100 -26.51 3.30 -9.17
CA ILE A 100 -25.34 2.78 -8.42
C ILE A 100 -25.38 1.26 -8.31
N ALA A 101 -26.56 0.66 -8.10
CA ALA A 101 -26.70 -0.79 -7.99
C ALA A 101 -26.36 -1.50 -9.32
N ASP A 102 -26.84 -0.97 -10.44
CA ASP A 102 -26.58 -1.48 -11.79
C ASP A 102 -25.08 -1.39 -12.14
N LEU A 103 -24.45 -0.23 -11.88
CA LEU A 103 -23.00 -0.05 -12.12
C LEU A 103 -22.17 -1.00 -11.25
N ARG A 104 -22.56 -1.22 -9.98
CA ARG A 104 -21.90 -2.20 -9.10
C ARG A 104 -22.07 -3.63 -9.58
N GLU A 105 -23.23 -3.98 -10.14
CA GLU A 105 -23.45 -5.31 -10.71
C GLU A 105 -22.56 -5.53 -11.93
N ARG A 106 -22.54 -4.58 -12.88
CA ARG A 106 -21.66 -4.63 -14.05
C ARG A 106 -20.19 -4.76 -13.64
N ARG A 107 -19.78 -3.98 -12.64
CA ARG A 107 -18.42 -4.00 -12.12
C ARG A 107 -18.02 -5.36 -11.54
N ARG A 108 -18.91 -6.01 -10.77
CA ARG A 108 -18.68 -7.38 -10.28
C ARG A 108 -18.61 -8.41 -11.41
N GLU A 109 -19.42 -8.24 -12.45
CA GLU A 109 -19.46 -9.15 -13.60
C GLU A 109 -18.15 -9.16 -14.42
N ILE A 110 -17.50 -8.00 -14.55
CA ILE A 110 -16.25 -7.88 -15.32
C ILE A 110 -14.99 -8.09 -14.49
N GLN A 111 -15.10 -8.03 -13.15
CA GLN A 111 -13.96 -8.06 -12.23
C GLN A 111 -12.96 -9.22 -12.45
N PRO A 112 -13.37 -10.51 -12.55
CA PRO A 112 -12.40 -11.60 -12.71
C PRO A 112 -11.53 -11.47 -13.95
N ARG A 113 -12.13 -11.01 -15.07
CA ARG A 113 -11.43 -10.77 -16.34
C ARG A 113 -10.45 -9.60 -16.23
N VAL A 114 -10.79 -8.59 -15.43
CA VAL A 114 -9.91 -7.43 -15.19
C VAL A 114 -8.73 -7.82 -14.30
N GLU A 115 -8.96 -8.61 -13.25
CA GLU A 115 -7.90 -9.17 -12.41
C GLU A 115 -6.90 -9.96 -13.25
N GLU A 116 -7.37 -10.90 -14.08
CA GLU A 116 -6.51 -11.66 -14.98
C GLU A 116 -5.75 -10.77 -15.98
N THR A 117 -6.41 -9.74 -16.52
CA THR A 117 -5.78 -8.80 -17.46
C THR A 117 -4.62 -8.08 -16.80
N LEU A 118 -4.82 -7.48 -15.61
CA LEU A 118 -3.77 -6.74 -14.92
C LEU A 118 -2.64 -7.67 -14.44
N GLU A 119 -2.97 -8.87 -13.95
CA GLU A 119 -1.99 -9.91 -13.61
C GLU A 119 -1.11 -10.28 -14.81
N SER A 120 -1.73 -10.47 -15.97
CA SER A 120 -1.04 -10.82 -17.21
C SER A 120 -0.11 -9.70 -17.69
N GLU A 121 -0.58 -8.45 -17.69
CA GLU A 121 0.21 -7.32 -18.18
C GLU A 121 1.40 -7.04 -17.26
N ILE A 122 1.22 -7.15 -15.93
CA ILE A 122 2.34 -7.07 -14.98
C ILE A 122 3.29 -8.25 -15.16
N SER A 123 2.77 -9.47 -15.32
CA SER A 123 3.60 -10.65 -15.58
C SER A 123 4.46 -10.48 -16.84
N SER A 124 3.92 -9.89 -17.90
CA SER A 124 4.70 -9.61 -19.11
C SER A 124 5.90 -8.69 -18.83
N VAL A 125 5.69 -7.59 -18.10
CA VAL A 125 6.79 -6.68 -17.71
C VAL A 125 7.83 -7.42 -16.84
N LEU A 126 7.38 -8.24 -15.89
CA LEU A 126 8.29 -9.02 -15.03
C LEU A 126 9.13 -10.05 -15.81
N VAL A 127 8.58 -10.64 -16.88
CA VAL A 127 9.35 -11.51 -17.79
C VAL A 127 10.45 -10.72 -18.48
N GLU A 128 10.15 -9.52 -18.98
CA GLU A 128 11.13 -8.63 -19.63
C GLU A 128 12.25 -8.22 -18.67
N GLU A 129 11.94 -8.01 -17.39
CA GLU A 129 12.91 -7.71 -16.32
C GLU A 129 13.65 -8.95 -15.78
N GLY A 130 13.44 -10.10 -16.43
CA GLY A 130 14.17 -11.33 -16.16
C GLY A 130 13.78 -12.01 -14.85
N PHE A 131 12.56 -11.83 -14.35
CA PHE A 131 12.04 -12.58 -13.20
C PHE A 131 11.50 -13.97 -13.57
N SER A 132 11.41 -14.28 -14.87
CA SER A 132 11.03 -15.61 -15.32
C SER A 132 12.09 -16.65 -14.94
N SER A 133 11.68 -17.76 -14.34
CA SER A 133 12.53 -18.92 -14.14
C SER A 133 13.00 -19.52 -15.48
N ARG A 134 13.97 -20.46 -15.42
CA ARG A 134 14.48 -21.16 -16.63
C ARG A 134 13.41 -21.92 -17.42
N ILE A 135 12.25 -22.18 -16.82
CA ILE A 135 11.10 -22.83 -17.45
C ILE A 135 10.00 -21.83 -17.86
N GLY A 136 10.28 -20.53 -17.80
CA GLY A 136 9.39 -19.45 -18.26
C GLY A 136 8.31 -19.04 -17.28
N VAL A 137 8.41 -19.42 -16.00
CA VAL A 137 7.38 -19.15 -14.98
C VAL A 137 7.87 -18.09 -13.99
N ILE A 138 7.02 -17.11 -13.68
CA ILE A 138 7.22 -16.14 -12.59
C ILE A 138 6.78 -16.79 -11.27
N PHE A 139 7.62 -16.67 -10.24
CA PHE A 139 7.32 -17.17 -8.91
C PHE A 139 7.64 -16.13 -7.84
N PRO A 140 6.68 -15.83 -6.93
CA PRO A 140 5.30 -16.32 -6.93
C PRO A 140 4.50 -15.75 -8.11
N PRO A 141 3.42 -16.41 -8.57
CA PRO A 141 2.55 -15.84 -9.59
C PRO A 141 1.98 -14.49 -9.14
N VAL A 142 1.76 -13.57 -10.09
CA VAL A 142 0.97 -12.36 -9.81
C VAL A 142 -0.48 -12.81 -9.59
N ASP A 143 -1.04 -12.51 -8.42
CA ASP A 143 -2.37 -12.95 -8.01
C ASP A 143 -3.01 -11.90 -7.10
N THR A 144 -4.01 -11.17 -7.62
CA THR A 144 -4.56 -9.98 -6.96
C THR A 144 -6.07 -9.87 -7.08
N VAL A 145 -6.73 -9.47 -6.00
CA VAL A 145 -8.17 -9.22 -5.96
C VAL A 145 -8.42 -7.74 -5.75
N TYR A 146 -9.23 -7.13 -6.63
CA TYR A 146 -9.62 -5.72 -6.48
C TYR A 146 -10.84 -5.59 -5.58
N ALA A 147 -10.62 -5.16 -4.34
CA ALA A 147 -11.67 -4.99 -3.35
C ALA A 147 -11.38 -3.81 -2.44
N ARG A 148 -12.33 -3.48 -1.54
CA ARG A 148 -12.06 -2.49 -0.50
C ARG A 148 -10.93 -2.97 0.40
N SER A 149 -9.78 -2.32 0.31
CA SER A 149 -8.58 -2.70 1.07
C SER A 149 -8.80 -2.52 2.58
N PRO A 150 -8.28 -3.44 3.42
CA PRO A 150 -8.28 -3.29 4.88
C PRO A 150 -7.70 -1.94 5.34
N GLY A 151 -8.19 -1.45 6.48
CA GLY A 151 -7.49 -0.40 7.21
C GLY A 151 -6.39 -1.00 8.08
N VAL A 152 -5.49 -0.18 8.59
CA VAL A 152 -4.50 -0.58 9.59
C VAL A 152 -4.50 0.39 10.76
N LEU A 153 -4.64 -0.15 11.97
CA LEU A 153 -4.37 0.56 13.21
C LEU A 153 -2.88 0.47 13.51
N VAL A 154 -2.21 1.61 13.47
CA VAL A 154 -0.79 1.78 13.75
C VAL A 154 -0.64 2.32 15.17
N ARG A 155 0.29 1.74 15.93
CA ARG A 155 0.67 2.23 17.26
C ARG A 155 2.14 2.65 17.29
N SER A 156 2.40 3.75 17.98
CA SER A 156 3.73 4.29 18.20
C SER A 156 3.87 4.79 19.63
N PRO A 157 5.01 4.59 20.31
CA PRO A 157 5.29 5.24 21.58
C PRO A 157 5.17 6.75 21.44
N ARG A 158 4.88 7.43 22.56
CA ARG A 158 4.73 8.90 22.54
C ARG A 158 6.08 9.61 22.53
N ASP A 159 7.12 8.97 23.07
CA ASP A 159 8.46 9.51 23.26
C ASP A 159 9.40 9.33 22.04
N GLN A 160 9.01 8.52 21.06
CA GLN A 160 9.79 8.30 19.85
C GLN A 160 8.89 7.92 18.68
N ILE A 161 9.30 8.29 17.47
CA ILE A 161 8.53 7.92 16.28
C ILE A 161 9.03 6.60 15.70
N VAL A 162 8.46 5.51 16.21
CA VAL A 162 8.68 4.16 15.68
C VAL A 162 7.37 3.40 15.62
N GLN A 163 7.21 2.54 14.62
CA GLN A 163 6.07 1.62 14.55
C GLN A 163 6.32 0.43 15.49
N THR A 164 5.49 0.28 16.52
CA THR A 164 5.61 -0.85 17.48
C THR A 164 4.68 -2.00 17.16
N SER A 165 3.50 -1.70 16.61
CA SER A 165 2.56 -2.72 16.18
C SER A 165 1.59 -2.17 15.15
N THR A 166 1.08 -3.09 14.32
CA THR A 166 0.00 -2.85 13.38
C THR A 166 -1.11 -3.86 13.60
N THR A 167 -2.36 -3.46 13.38
CA THR A 167 -3.52 -4.35 13.43
C THR A 167 -4.40 -4.08 12.22
N LEU A 168 -4.58 -5.08 11.37
CA LEU A 168 -5.47 -4.96 10.22
C LEU A 168 -6.93 -4.91 10.68
N LEU A 169 -7.64 -3.92 10.15
CA LEU A 169 -9.03 -3.63 10.42
C LEU A 169 -9.87 -3.79 9.15
N LYS A 170 -11.14 -4.13 9.34
CA LYS A 170 -12.10 -4.22 8.24
C LYS A 170 -12.19 -2.87 7.50
N PRO A 171 -12.39 -2.90 6.17
CA PRO A 171 -12.62 -1.68 5.41
C PRO A 171 -13.91 -0.98 5.85
N GLY A 172 -13.98 0.33 5.60
CA GLY A 172 -15.22 1.11 5.74
C GLY A 172 -15.57 1.54 7.17
N ILE A 173 -14.61 1.54 8.10
CA ILE A 173 -14.77 2.19 9.40
C ILE A 173 -14.80 3.70 9.15
N ASP A 174 -15.88 4.37 9.56
CA ASP A 174 -16.03 5.81 9.43
C ASP A 174 -15.10 6.60 10.37
N ASP A 175 -14.93 7.89 10.10
CA ASP A 175 -13.94 8.71 10.83
C ASP A 175 -14.30 8.92 12.30
N ALA A 176 -15.58 8.95 12.67
CA ALA A 176 -16.01 9.08 14.05
C ALA A 176 -15.68 7.82 14.86
N GLU A 177 -15.90 6.64 14.28
CA GLU A 177 -15.53 5.37 14.89
C GLU A 177 -14.01 5.21 14.96
N ARG A 178 -13.26 5.67 13.94
CA ARG A 178 -11.79 5.68 13.99
C ARG A 178 -11.27 6.52 15.15
N GLU A 179 -11.76 7.75 15.28
CA GLU A 179 -11.38 8.66 16.35
C GLU A 179 -11.67 8.05 17.72
N ARG A 180 -12.86 7.45 17.89
CA ARG A 180 -13.22 6.75 19.13
C ARG A 180 -12.26 5.60 19.46
N LEU A 181 -11.88 4.78 18.48
CA LEU A 181 -10.97 3.65 18.69
C LEU A 181 -9.55 4.12 18.99
N GLU A 182 -9.06 5.12 18.27
CA GLU A 182 -7.73 5.70 18.50
C GLU A 182 -7.61 6.36 19.87
N GLU A 183 -8.62 7.11 20.29
CA GLU A 183 -8.67 7.75 21.61
C GLU A 183 -8.72 6.71 22.73
N LEU A 184 -9.46 5.62 22.54
CA LEU A 184 -9.51 4.53 23.51
C LEU A 184 -8.14 3.84 23.66
N VAL A 185 -7.42 3.63 22.55
CA VAL A 185 -6.04 3.10 22.59
C VAL A 185 -5.13 4.07 23.33
N PHE A 186 -5.20 5.37 23.04
CA PHE A 186 -4.41 6.38 23.74
C PHE A 186 -4.68 6.37 25.26
N GLN A 187 -5.95 6.36 25.68
CA GLN A 187 -6.32 6.42 27.10
C GLN A 187 -5.92 5.18 27.90
N GLU A 188 -5.95 3.99 27.30
CA GLU A 188 -5.64 2.74 28.01
C GLU A 188 -4.18 2.33 27.93
N GLU A 189 -3.52 2.59 26.80
CA GLU A 189 -2.17 2.09 26.51
C GLU A 189 -1.11 3.20 26.62
N ASP A 190 -1.50 4.48 26.70
CA ASP A 190 -0.61 5.66 26.69
C ASP A 190 0.33 5.68 25.47
N VAL A 191 -0.22 5.33 24.31
CA VAL A 191 0.49 5.30 23.02
C VAL A 191 -0.19 6.18 21.99
N SER A 192 0.61 6.71 21.06
CA SER A 192 0.11 7.37 19.86
C SER A 192 -0.52 6.33 18.93
N ALA A 193 -1.71 6.62 18.41
CA ALA A 193 -2.44 5.69 17.55
C ALA A 193 -3.10 6.41 16.36
N ILE A 194 -3.13 5.74 15.21
CA ILE A 194 -3.85 6.18 14.02
C ILE A 194 -4.38 4.99 13.22
N ILE A 195 -5.60 5.11 12.70
CA ILE A 195 -6.19 4.20 11.73
C ILE A 195 -6.07 4.85 10.35
N VAL A 196 -5.37 4.17 9.45
CA VAL A 196 -5.16 4.61 8.06
C VAL A 196 -5.73 3.56 7.09
N ASN A 197 -6.18 4.02 5.94
CA ASN A 197 -6.52 3.13 4.82
C ASN A 197 -5.23 2.72 4.12
N THR A 198 -5.11 1.45 3.73
CA THR A 198 -4.02 1.02 2.86
C THR A 198 -4.44 1.01 1.39
N GLY A 199 -3.47 1.20 0.49
CA GLY A 199 -3.69 1.03 -0.95
C GLY A 199 -3.84 -0.43 -1.33
N GLY A 200 -3.11 -1.31 -0.65
CA GLY A 200 -3.22 -2.76 -0.76
C GLY A 200 -2.71 -3.46 0.50
N VAL A 201 -2.77 -4.79 0.48
CA VAL A 201 -2.18 -5.68 1.48
C VAL A 201 -1.65 -6.93 0.78
N ALA A 202 -0.38 -7.25 0.98
CA ALA A 202 0.33 -8.41 0.45
C ALA A 202 -0.09 -9.77 1.05
N THR A 203 -1.39 -10.03 1.26
CA THR A 203 -1.90 -11.41 1.43
C THR A 203 -1.73 -12.19 0.13
N TYR A 204 -1.95 -13.50 0.12
CA TYR A 204 -1.95 -14.27 -1.14
C TYR A 204 -3.32 -14.95 -1.39
N PRO A 205 -4.13 -14.49 -2.37
CA PRO A 205 -3.88 -13.37 -3.30
C PRO A 205 -3.84 -12.01 -2.60
N SER A 206 -3.16 -11.02 -3.20
CA SER A 206 -3.09 -9.66 -2.63
C SER A 206 -4.44 -8.97 -2.73
N VAL A 207 -4.72 -8.08 -1.78
CA VAL A 207 -5.88 -7.19 -1.85
C VAL A 207 -5.42 -5.84 -2.33
N VAL A 208 -5.99 -5.34 -3.42
CA VAL A 208 -5.68 -3.99 -3.92
C VAL A 208 -6.95 -3.18 -3.96
N SER A 209 -6.85 -1.93 -3.51
CA SER A 209 -7.99 -1.03 -3.46
C SER A 209 -8.60 -0.83 -4.84
N ASP A 210 -9.88 -1.12 -4.91
CA ASP A 210 -10.69 -0.95 -6.12
C ASP A 210 -11.16 0.51 -6.28
N SER A 211 -10.81 1.42 -5.36
CA SER A 211 -11.21 2.83 -5.40
C SER A 211 -10.27 3.72 -6.24
N GLY A 212 -9.18 3.17 -6.77
CA GLY A 212 -8.16 3.92 -7.51
C GLY A 212 -8.47 4.11 -9.00
N SER A 213 -7.48 4.62 -9.74
CA SER A 213 -7.42 4.57 -11.20
C SER A 213 -6.79 3.25 -11.67
N LEU A 214 -6.91 2.93 -12.96
CA LEU A 214 -6.21 1.80 -13.59
C LEU A 214 -4.70 1.87 -13.33
N HIS A 215 -4.11 3.05 -13.52
CA HIS A 215 -2.69 3.29 -13.26
C HIS A 215 -2.31 2.99 -11.80
N GLY A 216 -3.07 3.53 -10.84
CA GLY A 216 -2.82 3.27 -9.42
C GLY A 216 -2.96 1.79 -9.06
N ALA A 217 -3.92 1.08 -9.66
CA ALA A 217 -4.10 -0.35 -9.44
C ALA A 217 -2.94 -1.18 -9.99
N LEU A 218 -2.37 -0.80 -11.14
CA LEU A 218 -1.16 -1.44 -11.70
C LEU A 218 0.06 -1.23 -10.77
N VAL A 219 0.27 0.01 -10.31
CA VAL A 219 1.37 0.35 -9.39
C VAL A 219 1.26 -0.42 -8.09
N ILE A 220 0.08 -0.42 -7.45
CA ILE A 220 -0.13 -1.11 -6.17
C ILE A 220 -0.03 -2.63 -6.38
N THR A 221 -0.60 -3.19 -7.44
CA THR A 221 -0.48 -4.64 -7.71
C THR A 221 0.98 -5.07 -7.85
N ALA A 222 1.80 -4.30 -8.58
CA ALA A 222 3.21 -4.57 -8.70
C ALA A 222 3.95 -4.41 -7.35
N HIS A 223 3.60 -3.41 -6.55
CA HIS A 223 4.12 -3.22 -5.19
C HIS A 223 3.83 -4.43 -4.29
N GLU A 224 2.57 -4.90 -4.24
CA GLU A 224 2.20 -6.05 -3.42
C GLU A 224 2.85 -7.35 -3.91
N TRP A 225 3.01 -7.51 -5.23
CA TRP A 225 3.74 -8.65 -5.78
C TRP A 225 5.23 -8.64 -5.41
N LEU A 226 5.87 -7.47 -5.38
CA LEU A 226 7.26 -7.34 -4.92
C LEU A 226 7.40 -7.79 -3.47
N HIS A 227 6.44 -7.47 -2.60
CA HIS A 227 6.42 -8.01 -1.24
C HIS A 227 6.33 -9.55 -1.22
N HIS A 228 5.50 -10.16 -2.09
CA HIS A 228 5.45 -11.62 -2.22
C HIS A 228 6.76 -12.23 -2.71
N TRP A 229 7.45 -11.58 -3.64
CA TRP A 229 8.74 -12.05 -4.15
C TRP A 229 9.85 -11.87 -3.09
N LEU A 230 9.92 -10.68 -2.47
CA LEU A 230 10.88 -10.33 -1.42
C LEU A 230 10.74 -11.22 -0.19
N PHE A 231 9.56 -11.73 0.12
CA PHE A 231 9.36 -12.73 1.19
C PHE A 231 10.32 -13.93 1.07
N PHE A 232 10.70 -14.30 -0.15
CA PHE A 232 11.66 -15.39 -0.40
C PHE A 232 13.13 -14.94 -0.49
N GLN A 233 13.39 -13.63 -0.39
CA GLN A 233 14.73 -13.03 -0.46
C GLN A 233 15.18 -12.57 0.94
N PRO A 234 16.49 -12.39 1.17
CA PRO A 234 17.01 -11.88 2.44
C PRO A 234 16.30 -10.60 2.91
N LEU A 235 16.13 -9.61 2.03
CA LEU A 235 15.52 -8.33 2.40
C LEU A 235 14.09 -8.47 2.96
N GLY A 236 13.28 -9.41 2.45
CA GLY A 236 11.94 -9.67 3.01
C GLY A 236 11.95 -10.53 4.25
N GLN A 237 12.91 -11.45 4.40
CA GLN A 237 13.07 -12.25 5.62
C GLN A 237 13.47 -11.38 6.82
N HIS A 238 14.22 -10.31 6.57
CA HIS A 238 14.69 -9.36 7.56
C HIS A 238 13.79 -8.11 7.70
N PHE A 239 12.60 -8.10 7.09
CA PHE A 239 11.66 -6.96 7.11
C PHE A 239 11.38 -6.42 8.52
N TRP A 240 11.25 -7.32 9.50
CA TRP A 240 10.84 -7.00 10.88
C TRP A 240 12.01 -6.82 11.84
N ASP A 241 13.26 -6.91 11.37
CA ASP A 241 14.43 -6.86 12.25
C ASP A 241 14.60 -5.47 12.88
N ASN A 242 14.37 -4.41 12.10
CA ASN A 242 14.37 -3.02 12.57
C ASN A 242 13.64 -2.09 11.57
N ALA A 243 13.43 -0.84 11.98
CA ALA A 243 12.71 0.17 11.20
C ALA A 243 13.39 0.53 9.87
N ASP A 244 14.72 0.48 9.80
CA ASP A 244 15.45 0.77 8.57
C ASP A 244 15.30 -0.37 7.56
N MET A 245 15.32 -1.63 8.01
CA MET A 245 15.04 -2.78 7.12
C MET A 245 13.61 -2.74 6.57
N THR A 246 12.62 -2.39 7.40
CA THR A 246 11.26 -2.10 6.92
C THR A 246 11.27 -0.98 5.88
N THR A 247 12.02 0.10 6.14
CA THR A 247 12.09 1.25 5.24
C THR A 247 12.75 0.92 3.90
N ILE A 248 13.85 0.15 3.89
CA ILE A 248 14.50 -0.33 2.67
C ILE A 248 13.51 -1.18 1.88
N ASN A 249 12.87 -2.15 2.51
CA ASN A 249 11.93 -3.06 1.85
C ASN A 249 10.73 -2.31 1.23
N GLU A 250 10.03 -1.47 2.01
CA GLU A 250 8.91 -0.66 1.52
C GLU A 250 9.32 0.30 0.40
N THR A 251 10.52 0.88 0.49
CA THR A 251 11.01 1.81 -0.53
C THR A 251 11.37 1.09 -1.83
N VAL A 252 11.99 -0.10 -1.74
CA VAL A 252 12.26 -0.95 -2.91
C VAL A 252 10.97 -1.40 -3.58
N ALA A 253 9.98 -1.85 -2.79
CA ALA A 253 8.66 -2.22 -3.29
C ALA A 253 7.94 -1.01 -3.90
N THR A 254 8.12 0.18 -3.32
CA THR A 254 7.62 1.45 -3.87
C THR A 254 8.24 1.68 -5.24
N ILE A 255 9.56 1.94 -5.33
CA ILE A 255 10.27 2.25 -6.58
C ILE A 255 9.96 1.21 -7.68
N GLY A 256 10.07 -0.08 -7.34
CA GLY A 256 9.80 -1.17 -8.28
C GLY A 256 8.34 -1.22 -8.74
N GLY A 257 7.38 -1.15 -7.81
CA GLY A 257 5.96 -1.21 -8.14
C GLY A 257 5.53 -0.04 -9.00
N GLU A 258 6.08 1.12 -8.70
CA GLU A 258 5.95 2.34 -9.46
C GLU A 258 6.46 2.17 -10.91
N ILE A 259 7.70 1.72 -11.12
CA ILE A 259 8.27 1.57 -12.47
C ILE A 259 7.58 0.45 -13.27
N ILE A 260 7.31 -0.69 -12.65
CA ILE A 260 6.64 -1.82 -13.29
C ILE A 260 5.20 -1.44 -13.67
N GLY A 261 4.49 -0.74 -12.79
CA GLY A 261 3.13 -0.27 -13.02
C GLY A 261 3.04 0.73 -14.17
N ASP A 262 3.98 1.67 -14.26
CA ASP A 262 4.06 2.63 -15.38
C ASP A 262 4.26 1.91 -16.71
N ARG A 263 5.18 0.95 -16.77
CA ARG A 263 5.46 0.17 -17.99
C ARG A 263 4.28 -0.70 -18.40
N ALA A 264 3.58 -1.29 -17.43
CA ALA A 264 2.36 -2.05 -17.71
C ALA A 264 1.28 -1.12 -18.30
N LEU A 265 1.11 0.08 -17.76
CA LEU A 265 0.16 1.07 -18.30
C LEU A 265 0.55 1.50 -19.72
N GLU A 266 1.83 1.80 -19.95
CA GLU A 266 2.36 2.16 -21.27
C GLU A 266 2.12 1.04 -22.28
N ALA A 267 2.41 -0.21 -21.90
CA ALA A 267 2.17 -1.38 -22.75
C ALA A 267 0.69 -1.59 -23.08
N MET A 268 -0.22 -1.26 -22.16
CA MET A 268 -1.66 -1.39 -22.33
C MET A 268 -2.26 -0.26 -23.19
N THR A 269 -1.81 0.98 -22.98
CA THR A 269 -2.52 2.18 -23.48
C THR A 269 -1.71 3.02 -24.45
N GLY A 270 -0.39 2.84 -24.50
CA GLY A 270 0.55 3.73 -25.16
C GLY A 270 0.80 5.05 -24.43
N GLU A 271 0.19 5.26 -23.26
CA GLU A 271 0.44 6.43 -22.42
C GLU A 271 1.78 6.30 -21.72
N VAL A 272 2.72 7.17 -22.07
CA VAL A 272 4.04 7.22 -21.43
C VAL A 272 3.94 8.08 -20.17
N ILE A 273 4.18 7.47 -19.01
CA ILE A 273 4.24 8.19 -17.75
C ILE A 273 5.64 8.78 -17.58
N HIS A 274 5.72 10.11 -17.67
CA HIS A 274 6.95 10.83 -17.35
C HIS A 274 6.94 11.21 -15.87
N ARG A 275 7.66 10.43 -15.06
CA ARG A 275 8.02 10.86 -13.70
C ARG A 275 9.20 11.81 -13.80
N GLU A 276 8.89 13.10 -13.96
CA GLU A 276 9.94 14.11 -13.84
C GLU A 276 10.47 14.09 -12.38
N PRO A 277 11.80 14.05 -12.16
CA PRO A 277 12.32 14.51 -10.88
C PRO A 277 11.81 15.94 -10.69
N ALA A 278 11.34 16.27 -9.48
CA ALA A 278 10.72 17.57 -9.18
C ALA A 278 11.43 18.70 -9.94
N SER A 279 10.73 19.27 -10.91
CA SER A 279 11.25 20.19 -11.92
C SER A 279 12.22 21.24 -11.36
N GLU A 280 13.41 21.37 -11.98
CA GLU A 280 14.30 22.55 -11.91
C GLU A 280 13.73 23.78 -12.66
N GLY A 281 12.42 23.83 -12.90
CA GLY A 281 11.75 25.06 -13.32
C GLY A 281 11.85 26.13 -12.22
N PRO A 282 11.60 27.41 -12.55
CA PRO A 282 11.46 28.42 -11.51
C PRO A 282 10.30 28.03 -10.60
N VAL A 283 10.62 27.45 -9.44
CA VAL A 283 9.69 27.22 -8.34
C VAL A 283 9.15 28.60 -7.99
N ASP A 284 7.84 28.78 -8.12
CA ASP A 284 7.19 29.97 -7.57
C ASP A 284 7.53 30.00 -6.07
N PRO A 285 8.36 30.95 -5.62
CA PRO A 285 8.80 30.98 -4.22
C PRO A 285 7.63 31.22 -3.26
N ASP A 286 6.50 31.70 -3.77
CA ASP A 286 5.28 31.94 -3.00
C ASP A 286 4.33 30.71 -3.00
N ARG A 287 4.62 29.65 -3.78
CA ARG A 287 3.83 28.41 -3.77
C ARG A 287 4.18 27.60 -2.52
N PHE A 288 3.15 27.20 -1.79
CA PHE A 288 3.29 26.30 -0.66
C PHE A 288 3.95 24.96 -1.07
N ASP A 289 5.08 24.64 -0.44
CA ASP A 289 5.78 23.37 -0.60
C ASP A 289 5.36 22.40 0.53
N PHE A 290 4.41 21.51 0.18
CA PHE A 290 3.92 20.50 1.10
C PHE A 290 5.02 19.54 1.58
N THR A 291 5.93 19.13 0.69
CA THR A 291 6.99 18.19 1.03
C THR A 291 7.97 18.82 2.02
N ALA A 292 8.38 20.06 1.78
CA ALA A 292 9.21 20.80 2.72
C ALA A 292 8.50 20.99 4.07
N ALA A 293 7.22 21.37 4.06
CA ALA A 293 6.43 21.58 5.27
C ALA A 293 6.27 20.29 6.10
N MET A 294 6.09 19.14 5.46
CA MET A 294 6.01 17.83 6.13
C MET A 294 7.36 17.38 6.70
N ARG A 295 8.45 17.55 5.95
CA ARG A 295 9.80 17.25 6.43
C ARG A 295 10.21 18.11 7.61
N GLU A 296 9.96 19.41 7.55
CA GLU A 296 10.15 20.33 8.68
C GLU A 296 9.36 19.86 9.91
N THR A 297 8.11 19.44 9.71
CA THR A 297 7.27 18.94 10.80
C THR A 297 7.87 17.68 11.41
N ARG A 298 8.31 16.71 10.60
CA ARG A 298 8.96 15.48 11.07
C ARG A 298 10.24 15.77 11.86
N THR A 299 11.16 16.55 11.29
CA THR A 299 12.46 16.84 11.92
C THR A 299 12.31 17.57 13.24
N GLN A 300 11.44 18.58 13.30
CA GLN A 300 11.23 19.34 14.53
C GLN A 300 10.50 18.52 15.60
N ALA A 301 9.57 17.64 15.22
CA ALA A 301 8.93 16.71 16.15
C ALA A 301 9.97 15.75 16.77
N GLU A 302 10.85 15.15 15.96
CA GLU A 302 11.92 14.29 16.47
C GLU A 302 12.87 15.03 17.44
N ALA A 303 13.22 16.28 17.13
CA ALA A 303 14.07 17.09 18.01
C ALA A 303 13.42 17.32 19.38
N LEU A 304 12.13 17.63 19.43
CA LEU A 304 11.38 17.80 20.68
C LEU A 304 11.29 16.49 21.47
N LEU A 305 11.04 15.38 20.78
CA LEU A 305 10.98 14.05 21.39
C LEU A 305 12.34 13.62 21.96
N ALA A 306 13.44 13.90 21.26
CA ALA A 306 14.80 13.63 21.73
C ALA A 306 15.17 14.44 22.99
N GLU A 307 14.53 15.60 23.21
CA GLU A 307 14.64 16.39 24.44
C GLU A 307 13.68 15.93 25.56
N GLY A 308 12.86 14.90 25.30
CA GLY A 308 11.84 14.40 26.24
C GLY A 308 10.59 15.28 26.34
N LYS A 309 10.38 16.20 25.39
CA LYS A 309 9.26 17.15 25.38
C LYS A 309 8.07 16.61 24.60
N ILE A 310 7.45 15.56 25.14
CA ILE A 310 6.39 14.80 24.47
C ILE A 310 5.18 15.69 24.14
N GLU A 311 4.65 16.40 25.13
CA GLU A 311 3.46 17.24 24.94
C GLU A 311 3.72 18.43 24.02
N GLU A 312 4.95 18.98 24.03
CA GLU A 312 5.33 20.05 23.10
C GLU A 312 5.41 19.53 21.66
N ALA A 313 5.95 18.31 21.46
CA ALA A 313 5.98 17.67 20.15
C ALA A 313 4.58 17.40 19.61
N GLU A 314 3.68 16.89 20.45
CA GLU A 314 2.28 16.63 20.08
C GLU A 314 1.52 17.91 19.75
N SER A 315 1.68 18.96 20.57
CA SER A 315 1.09 20.28 20.29
C SER A 315 1.66 20.91 19.03
N TYR A 316 2.95 20.72 18.75
CA TYR A 316 3.59 21.20 17.52
C TYR A 316 3.02 20.49 16.30
N MET A 317 2.89 19.16 16.32
CA MET A 317 2.31 18.40 15.21
C MET A 317 0.85 18.80 14.94
N GLU A 318 0.03 19.03 15.98
CA GLU A 318 -1.34 19.50 15.78
C GLU A 318 -1.39 20.90 15.15
N GLY A 319 -0.55 21.84 15.61
CA GLY A 319 -0.46 23.16 14.98
C GLY A 319 0.01 23.09 13.52
N ARG A 320 0.88 22.13 13.18
CA ARG A 320 1.29 21.89 11.79
C ARG A 320 0.19 21.25 10.96
N ARG A 321 -0.65 20.40 11.55
CA ARG A 321 -1.85 19.84 10.89
C ARG A 321 -2.81 20.95 10.48
N GLU A 322 -3.09 21.90 11.37
CA GLU A 322 -3.93 23.07 11.07
C GLU A 322 -3.32 23.95 9.98
N TYR A 323 -2.02 24.23 10.06
CA TYR A 323 -1.30 24.99 9.04
C TYR A 323 -1.36 24.33 7.65
N LEU A 324 -1.24 22.99 7.58
CA LEU A 324 -1.38 22.25 6.33
C LEU A 324 -2.80 22.36 5.76
N ASP A 325 -3.81 22.25 6.63
CA ASP A 325 -5.22 22.40 6.25
C ASP A 325 -5.53 23.81 5.70
N GLU A 326 -5.00 24.86 6.33
CA GLU A 326 -5.08 26.24 5.85
C GLU A 326 -4.47 26.44 4.46
N ASN A 327 -3.46 25.63 4.11
CA ASN A 327 -2.82 25.62 2.80
C ASN A 327 -3.46 24.63 1.81
N GLY A 328 -4.61 24.06 2.15
CA GLY A 328 -5.40 23.17 1.29
C GLY A 328 -5.02 21.68 1.37
N TYR A 329 -4.23 21.28 2.37
CA TYR A 329 -3.80 19.91 2.59
C TYR A 329 -4.41 19.33 3.86
N PHE A 330 -5.62 18.78 3.72
CA PHE A 330 -6.30 18.16 4.84
C PHE A 330 -5.58 16.89 5.31
N ILE A 331 -5.20 16.87 6.58
CA ILE A 331 -4.72 15.69 7.30
C ILE A 331 -5.63 15.50 8.51
N ARG A 332 -6.30 14.33 8.62
CA ARG A 332 -7.24 14.03 9.71
C ARG A 332 -6.55 14.07 11.09
N LYS A 333 -5.34 13.52 11.17
CA LYS A 333 -4.57 13.40 12.41
C LYS A 333 -3.08 13.36 12.09
N LEU A 334 -2.29 14.19 12.77
CA LEU A 334 -0.83 14.24 12.62
C LEU A 334 -0.18 13.99 13.98
N ASN A 335 0.40 12.81 14.16
CA ASN A 335 1.02 12.37 15.41
C ASN A 335 2.21 11.44 15.13
N GLN A 336 2.84 10.90 16.18
CA GLN A 336 3.94 9.95 16.07
C GLN A 336 3.52 8.73 15.23
N ALA A 337 2.34 8.15 15.48
CA ALA A 337 1.87 6.99 14.71
C ALA A 337 1.67 7.29 13.21
N PHE A 338 1.22 8.50 12.85
CA PHE A 338 1.15 8.96 11.46
C PHE A 338 2.53 8.90 10.81
N PHE A 339 3.52 9.53 11.44
CA PHE A 339 4.86 9.57 10.87
C PHE A 339 5.61 8.23 10.97
N ALA A 340 5.27 7.37 11.93
CA ALA A 340 5.82 6.02 12.04
C ALA A 340 5.38 5.15 10.86
N PHE A 341 4.13 5.30 10.41
CA PHE A 341 3.61 4.58 9.25
C PHE A 341 4.04 5.22 7.92
N HIS A 342 3.75 6.51 7.72
CA HIS A 342 4.04 7.17 6.45
C HIS A 342 5.53 7.41 6.22
N GLY A 343 6.35 7.42 7.29
CA GLY A 343 7.79 7.57 7.20
C GLY A 343 8.54 6.32 6.73
N SER A 344 7.92 5.14 6.72
CA SER A 344 8.56 3.92 6.18
C SER A 344 8.71 3.96 4.65
N TYR A 345 7.96 4.82 3.97
CA TYR A 345 8.09 5.08 2.54
C TYR A 345 9.13 6.18 2.33
N ALA A 346 10.40 5.82 2.11
CA ALA A 346 11.49 6.79 2.21
C ALA A 346 11.50 7.88 1.12
N THR A 347 10.87 7.60 -0.02
CA THR A 347 10.65 8.57 -1.11
C THR A 347 9.54 9.58 -0.80
N GLY A 348 8.74 9.33 0.26
CA GLY A 348 7.60 10.15 0.66
C GLY A 348 7.95 11.40 1.47
N PRO A 349 7.03 12.39 1.53
CA PRO A 349 7.23 13.67 2.21
C PRO A 349 7.30 13.56 3.74
N ALA A 350 6.82 12.44 4.30
CA ALA A 350 6.86 12.17 5.74
C ALA A 350 8.20 11.56 6.20
N SER A 351 9.09 11.18 5.26
CA SER A 351 10.39 10.59 5.56
C SER A 351 11.50 11.64 5.60
N VAL A 352 12.40 11.44 6.56
CA VAL A 352 13.69 12.13 6.70
C VAL A 352 14.88 11.17 6.57
N SER A 353 14.60 9.90 6.25
CA SER A 353 15.62 8.86 6.13
C SER A 353 16.46 9.06 4.85
N PRO A 354 17.80 8.90 4.92
CA PRO A 354 18.65 8.95 3.74
C PRO A 354 18.44 7.75 2.79
N ILE A 355 17.77 6.69 3.26
CA ILE A 355 17.56 5.43 2.52
C ILE A 355 16.92 5.66 1.14
N GLY A 356 15.97 6.59 1.03
CA GLY A 356 15.32 6.89 -0.25
C GLY A 356 16.31 7.36 -1.31
N GLY A 357 17.12 8.37 -0.98
CA GLY A 357 18.14 8.88 -1.91
C GLY A 357 19.26 7.87 -2.18
N GLN A 358 19.60 7.03 -1.21
CA GLN A 358 20.56 5.94 -1.40
C GLN A 358 20.03 4.88 -2.39
N LEU A 359 18.75 4.48 -2.26
CA LEU A 359 18.14 3.54 -3.20
C LEU A 359 17.97 4.14 -4.60
N ASP A 360 17.67 5.44 -4.70
CA ASP A 360 17.67 6.14 -5.99
C ASP A 360 19.07 6.11 -6.65
N GLU A 361 20.14 6.25 -5.87
CA GLU A 361 21.52 6.14 -6.35
C GLU A 361 21.86 4.72 -6.81
N VAL A 362 21.46 3.68 -6.06
CA VAL A 362 21.61 2.28 -6.50
C VAL A 362 20.86 2.06 -7.81
N HIS A 363 19.61 2.50 -7.91
CA HIS A 363 18.81 2.36 -9.12
C HIS A 363 19.45 3.06 -10.32
N ALA A 364 19.92 4.30 -10.14
CA ALA A 364 20.63 5.05 -11.19
C ALA A 364 21.95 4.38 -11.64
N GLY A 365 22.54 3.53 -10.79
CA GLY A 365 23.73 2.75 -11.09
C GLY A 365 23.48 1.43 -11.81
N THR A 366 22.23 0.99 -11.95
CA THR A 366 21.85 -0.27 -12.61
C THR A 366 21.28 -0.07 -14.01
N ASP A 367 21.44 -1.05 -14.89
CA ASP A 367 20.98 -0.94 -16.29
C ASP A 367 19.46 -1.20 -16.43
N THR A 368 18.88 -1.97 -15.51
CA THR A 368 17.47 -2.39 -15.54
C THR A 368 16.84 -2.40 -14.15
N ILE A 369 15.51 -2.27 -14.08
CA ILE A 369 14.81 -2.35 -12.79
C ILE A 369 14.92 -3.75 -12.19
N GLY A 370 14.96 -4.80 -13.03
CA GLY A 370 15.20 -6.17 -12.59
C GLY A 370 16.57 -6.37 -11.95
N GLU A 371 17.62 -5.70 -12.43
CA GLU A 371 18.95 -5.70 -11.82
C GLU A 371 18.93 -5.01 -10.46
N PHE A 372 18.40 -3.78 -10.38
CA PHE A 372 18.20 -3.05 -9.12
C PHE A 372 17.50 -3.90 -8.06
N LEU A 373 16.34 -4.46 -8.40
CA LEU A 373 15.54 -5.25 -7.47
C LEU A 373 16.29 -6.50 -6.97
N LYS A 374 16.97 -7.22 -7.87
CA LYS A 374 17.74 -8.42 -7.51
C LYS A 374 18.96 -8.08 -6.65
N THR A 375 19.62 -6.97 -6.90
CA THR A 375 20.75 -6.49 -6.08
C THR A 375 20.29 -6.16 -4.67
N VAL A 376 19.28 -5.30 -4.51
CA VAL A 376 18.86 -4.83 -3.19
C VAL A 376 18.17 -5.94 -2.39
N ALA A 377 17.53 -6.90 -3.06
CA ALA A 377 16.89 -8.04 -2.39
C ALA A 377 17.86 -8.94 -1.60
N GLU A 378 19.16 -8.90 -1.91
CA GLU A 378 20.19 -9.67 -1.18
C GLU A 378 20.57 -9.04 0.18
N PHE A 379 20.16 -7.80 0.46
CA PHE A 379 20.52 -7.11 1.70
C PHE A 379 19.80 -7.75 2.90
N ASP A 380 20.56 -8.16 3.91
CA ASP A 380 20.05 -8.81 5.12
C ASP A 380 20.18 -7.93 6.36
N ARG A 381 20.89 -6.80 6.25
CA ARG A 381 21.04 -5.79 7.29
C ARG A 381 21.09 -4.39 6.71
N THR A 382 20.81 -3.41 7.56
CA THR A 382 20.74 -1.99 7.19
C THR A 382 22.05 -1.49 6.58
N GLU A 383 23.19 -1.96 7.08
CA GLU A 383 24.50 -1.51 6.63
C GLU A 383 24.83 -1.93 5.19
N ASP A 384 24.21 -2.98 4.65
CA ASP A 384 24.53 -3.48 3.30
C ASP A 384 24.28 -2.42 2.22
N LEU A 385 23.25 -1.58 2.39
CA LEU A 385 22.96 -0.48 1.47
C LEU A 385 24.08 0.57 1.46
N ALA A 386 24.56 0.96 2.64
CA ALA A 386 25.66 1.91 2.77
C ALA A 386 26.98 1.30 2.25
N GLU A 387 27.26 0.04 2.61
CA GLU A 387 28.45 -0.69 2.16
C GLU A 387 28.46 -0.84 0.63
N TYR A 388 27.32 -1.14 0.00
CA TYR A 388 27.18 -1.25 -1.45
C TYR A 388 27.54 0.07 -2.16
N LEU A 389 27.09 1.20 -1.62
CA LEU A 389 27.39 2.53 -2.15
C LEU A 389 28.79 3.06 -1.75
N GLY A 390 29.53 2.33 -0.93
CA GLY A 390 30.81 2.77 -0.39
C GLY A 390 30.70 3.97 0.56
N LEU A 391 29.54 4.12 1.21
CA LEU A 391 29.29 5.12 2.24
C LEU A 391 29.90 4.66 3.58
N PRO A 392 30.32 5.62 4.45
CA PRO A 392 31.03 5.33 5.69
C PRO A 392 30.18 4.71 6.79
#